data_AF-A0A101GV63-F1
#
_entry.id   AF-A0A101GV63-F1
#
_cell.length_a   1.000
_cell.length_b   1.000
_cell.length_c   1.000
_cell.angle_alpha   90.00
_cell.angle_beta   90.00
_cell.angle_gamma   90.00
#
_symmetry.space_group_name_H-M   'P 1'
#
loop_
_entity.id
_entity.type
_entity.pdbx_description
1 polymer ?
#
loop_
_entity_poly.entity_id
_entity_poly.type
_entity_poly.pdbx_seq_one_letter_code
_entity_poly.pdbx_strand_id
1 'polypeptide(L)'
;MTRKTKKDYVLTTSGYEYDKELARVSIKVVPALQALINNQHDLLKALLPNFPEMKIFLKNHMAELSVVEETIASAHAKYNLKKEETKILRQKKEDGNTSKDIASSGYDEHIKDNGQLMDEQVRKISPGLPSAKFDTAKKNPGRNEILDVRRIAIGASIKALTNVLGRKLSEDEILAIEQQVDAYL
;
A
#
# COMPACT_ATOMS: atom_id res chain seq x y z
N MET A 1 21.75 15.44 16.34
CA MET A 1 22.56 14.87 15.25
C MET A 1 22.18 13.41 15.05
N THR A 2 21.43 13.10 13.99
CA THR A 2 21.05 11.72 13.64
C THR A 2 22.28 10.99 13.10
N ARG A 3 22.75 9.96 13.83
CA ARG A 3 23.87 9.11 13.40
C ARG A 3 23.45 8.40 12.11
N LYS A 4 24.15 8.68 10.99
CA LYS A 4 24.01 7.87 9.77
C LYS A 4 24.61 6.49 10.08
N THR A 5 23.76 5.48 10.21
CA THR A 5 24.21 4.07 10.22
C THR A 5 24.94 3.80 8.90
N LYS A 6 26.13 3.20 8.98
CA LYS A 6 26.87 2.79 7.78
C LYS A 6 26.03 1.74 7.07
N LYS A 7 25.80 1.93 5.77
CA LYS A 7 25.12 0.94 4.93
C LYS A 7 26.06 -0.25 4.73
N ASP A 8 25.62 -1.41 5.18
CA ASP A 8 26.32 -2.68 4.93
C ASP A 8 25.89 -3.21 3.57
N TYR A 9 26.83 -3.23 2.61
CA TYR A 9 26.61 -3.82 1.29
C TYR A 9 27.07 -5.28 1.27
N VAL A 10 26.34 -6.12 0.55
CA VAL A 10 26.67 -7.54 0.32
C VAL A 10 26.76 -7.79 -1.18
N LEU A 11 27.76 -8.54 -1.61
CA LEU A 11 27.95 -8.91 -3.00
C LEU A 11 27.15 -10.17 -3.33
N THR A 12 26.34 -10.10 -4.39
CA THR A 12 25.66 -11.26 -4.98
C THR A 12 26.65 -12.15 -5.72
N THR A 13 26.24 -13.39 -5.99
CA THR A 13 26.98 -14.33 -6.85
C THR A 13 27.19 -13.80 -8.27
N SER A 14 26.30 -12.92 -8.74
CA SER A 14 26.38 -12.21 -10.02
C SER A 14 27.28 -10.96 -10.01
N GLY A 15 27.89 -10.62 -8.87
CA GLY A 15 28.78 -9.45 -8.74
C GLY A 15 28.07 -8.10 -8.53
N TYR A 16 26.75 -8.10 -8.32
CA TYR A 16 26.00 -6.91 -7.93
C TYR A 16 26.03 -6.70 -6.41
N GLU A 17 26.24 -5.48 -5.97
CA GLU A 17 26.14 -5.09 -4.56
C GLU A 17 24.70 -4.73 -4.22
N TYR A 18 24.21 -5.21 -3.07
CA TYR A 18 22.92 -4.80 -2.52
C TYR A 18 23.03 -4.40 -1.06
N ASP A 19 22.15 -3.48 -0.65
CA ASP A 19 22.05 -3.01 0.72
C ASP A 19 21.38 -4.10 1.59
N LYS A 20 22.12 -4.57 2.61
CA LYS A 20 21.70 -5.63 3.52
C LYS A 20 20.46 -5.26 4.33
N GLU A 21 20.28 -3.98 4.65
CA GLU A 21 19.08 -3.53 5.35
C GLU A 21 17.86 -3.56 4.43
N LEU A 22 18.05 -3.20 3.16
CA LEU A 22 16.99 -3.22 2.16
C LEU A 22 16.50 -4.65 1.86
N ALA A 23 17.39 -5.64 1.91
CA ALA A 23 17.03 -7.05 1.76
C ALA A 23 16.11 -7.60 2.85
N ARG A 24 16.03 -6.92 4.01
CA ARG A 24 15.13 -7.30 5.11
C ARG A 24 13.72 -6.72 4.96
N VAL A 25 13.54 -5.78 4.02
CA VAL A 25 12.25 -5.13 3.81
C VAL A 25 11.29 -6.11 3.14
N SER A 26 10.13 -6.33 3.76
CA SER A 26 9.09 -7.17 3.16
C SER A 26 8.56 -6.49 1.90
N ILE A 27 8.80 -7.11 0.75
CA ILE A 27 8.26 -6.65 -0.53
C ILE A 27 6.78 -7.06 -0.60
N LYS A 28 5.89 -6.08 -0.81
CA LYS A 28 4.52 -6.38 -1.21
C LYS A 28 4.54 -6.79 -2.68
N VAL A 29 4.13 -8.01 -2.95
CA VAL A 29 4.01 -8.50 -4.34
C VAL A 29 2.85 -7.75 -4.99
N VAL A 30 3.17 -6.90 -5.96
CA VAL A 30 2.19 -6.15 -6.76
C VAL A 30 2.09 -6.79 -8.15
N PRO A 31 0.91 -6.75 -8.79
CA PRO A 31 0.75 -7.30 -10.15
C PRO A 31 1.78 -6.78 -11.15
N ALA A 32 2.19 -5.51 -11.02
CA ALA A 32 3.22 -4.91 -11.86
C ALA A 32 4.59 -5.60 -11.75
N LEU A 33 4.98 -6.08 -10.57
CA LEU A 33 6.25 -6.79 -10.37
C LEU A 33 6.21 -8.15 -11.05
N GLN A 34 5.11 -8.88 -10.92
CA GLN A 34 4.93 -10.16 -11.61
C GLN A 34 4.91 -9.99 -13.13
N ALA A 35 4.25 -8.94 -13.63
CA ALA A 35 4.24 -8.61 -15.06
C ALA A 35 5.66 -8.28 -15.57
N LEU A 36 6.45 -7.55 -14.80
CA LEU A 36 7.84 -7.24 -15.16
C LEU A 36 8.70 -8.50 -15.27
N ILE A 37 8.60 -9.41 -14.30
CA ILE A 37 9.34 -10.68 -14.31
C ILE A 37 8.94 -11.53 -15.54
N ASN A 38 7.64 -11.62 -15.83
CA ASN A 38 7.14 -12.34 -17.00
C ASN A 38 7.67 -11.74 -18.30
N ASN A 39 7.64 -10.41 -18.43
CA ASN A 39 8.17 -9.72 -19.60
C ASN A 39 9.67 -9.99 -19.80
N GLN A 40 10.45 -10.09 -18.71
CA GLN A 40 11.86 -10.44 -18.78
C GLN A 40 12.07 -11.90 -19.21
N HIS A 41 11.26 -12.83 -18.71
CA HIS A 41 11.30 -14.22 -19.18
C HIS A 41 11.01 -14.33 -20.67
N ASP A 42 10.01 -13.60 -21.17
CA ASP A 42 9.64 -13.63 -22.58
C ASP A 42 10.71 -13.00 -23.47
N LEU A 43 11.32 -11.89 -23.02
CA LEU A 43 12.46 -11.28 -23.70
C LEU A 43 13.63 -12.27 -23.81
N LEU A 44 14.01 -12.94 -22.72
CA LEU A 44 15.13 -13.88 -22.73
C LEU A 44 14.86 -15.10 -23.62
N LYS A 45 13.62 -15.61 -23.62
CA LYS A 45 13.20 -16.68 -24.54
C LYS A 45 13.28 -16.23 -26.01
N ALA A 46 12.94 -14.98 -26.30
CA ALA A 46 13.04 -14.43 -27.65
C ALA A 46 14.50 -14.18 -28.07
N LEU A 47 15.41 -13.85 -27.13
CA LEU A 47 16.83 -13.62 -27.42
C LEU A 47 17.62 -14.92 -27.61
N LEU A 48 17.27 -15.99 -26.89
CA LEU A 48 18.03 -17.26 -26.88
C LEU A 48 18.31 -17.86 -28.27
N PRO A 49 17.35 -17.88 -29.23
CA PRO A 49 17.58 -18.40 -30.58
C PRO A 49 18.40 -17.46 -31.46
N ASN A 50 18.34 -16.15 -31.18
CA ASN A 50 18.93 -15.11 -32.00
C ASN A 50 20.40 -14.82 -31.64
N PHE A 51 20.82 -15.17 -30.41
CA PHE A 51 22.14 -14.88 -29.87
C PHE A 51 22.78 -16.12 -29.22
N PRO A 52 23.21 -17.12 -30.02
CA PRO A 52 23.77 -18.37 -29.50
C PRO A 52 25.08 -18.19 -28.71
N GLU A 53 25.86 -17.15 -29.00
CA GLU A 53 27.08 -16.79 -28.27
C GLU A 53 26.80 -16.32 -26.84
N MET A 54 25.63 -15.74 -26.60
CA MET A 54 25.19 -15.31 -25.26
C MET A 54 24.40 -16.39 -24.52
N LYS A 55 24.20 -17.57 -25.09
CA LYS A 55 23.32 -18.63 -24.56
C LYS A 55 23.62 -19.01 -23.11
N ILE A 56 24.89 -19.07 -22.71
CA ILE A 56 25.28 -19.41 -21.32
C ILE A 56 24.85 -18.30 -20.37
N PHE A 57 25.11 -17.03 -20.71
CA PHE A 57 24.73 -15.87 -19.91
C PHE A 57 23.21 -15.71 -19.83
N LEU A 58 22.50 -15.87 -20.95
CA LEU A 58 21.03 -15.81 -20.99
C LEU A 58 20.40 -16.92 -20.14
N LYS A 59 20.93 -18.15 -20.20
CA LYS A 59 20.47 -19.25 -19.34
C LYS A 59 20.76 -18.99 -17.86
N ASN A 60 21.93 -18.46 -17.54
CA ASN A 60 22.26 -18.09 -16.16
C ASN A 60 21.30 -17.02 -15.64
N HIS A 61 21.02 -15.99 -16.44
CA HIS A 61 20.07 -14.95 -16.07
C HIS A 61 18.62 -15.47 -15.91
N MET A 62 18.20 -16.43 -16.74
CA MET A 62 16.92 -17.11 -16.54
C MET A 62 16.87 -17.89 -15.21
N ALA A 63 17.97 -18.54 -14.81
CA ALA A 63 18.04 -19.23 -13.53
C ALA A 63 17.99 -18.26 -12.34
N GLU A 64 18.64 -17.10 -12.46
CA GLU A 64 18.57 -16.02 -11.45
C GLU A 64 17.13 -15.48 -11.31
N LEU A 65 16.41 -15.29 -12.42
CA LEU A 65 15.01 -14.90 -12.38
C LEU A 65 14.12 -15.92 -11.67
N SER A 66 14.35 -17.23 -11.88
CA SER A 66 13.65 -18.27 -11.14
C SER A 66 13.88 -18.20 -9.63
N VAL A 67 15.11 -17.88 -9.18
CA VAL A 67 15.39 -17.68 -7.74
C VAL A 67 14.63 -16.47 -7.18
N VAL A 68 14.50 -15.40 -7.98
CA VAL A 68 13.70 -14.22 -7.60
C VAL A 68 12.22 -14.61 -7.44
N GLU A 69 11.66 -15.39 -8.38
CA GLU A 69 10.28 -15.88 -8.30
C GLU A 69 10.04 -16.73 -7.06
N GLU A 70 10.93 -17.67 -6.75
CA GLU A 70 10.85 -18.50 -5.55
C GLU A 70 10.88 -17.67 -4.26
N THR A 71 11.74 -16.64 -4.24
CA THR A 71 11.86 -15.73 -3.09
C THR A 71 10.56 -14.95 -2.88
N ILE A 72 9.97 -14.45 -3.97
CA ILE A 72 8.67 -13.75 -3.97
C ILE A 72 7.55 -14.67 -3.51
N ALA A 73 7.49 -15.89 -4.03
CA ALA A 73 6.50 -16.90 -3.66
C ALA A 73 6.59 -17.26 -2.17
N SER A 74 7.81 -17.49 -1.66
CA SER A 74 8.05 -17.76 -0.23
C SER A 74 7.64 -16.59 0.67
N ALA A 75 7.94 -15.35 0.26
CA ALA A 75 7.53 -14.15 1.00
C ALA A 75 5.99 -13.98 1.00
N HIS A 76 5.34 -14.23 -0.14
CA HIS A 76 3.89 -14.16 -0.26
C HIS A 76 3.18 -15.24 0.55
N ALA A 77 3.72 -16.47 0.57
CA ALA A 77 3.22 -17.55 1.41
C ALA A 77 3.29 -17.19 2.91
N LYS A 78 4.43 -16.65 3.37
CA LYS A 78 4.60 -16.15 4.74
C LYS A 78 3.61 -15.04 5.08
N TYR A 79 3.35 -14.13 4.15
CA TYR A 79 2.36 -13.07 4.33
C TYR A 79 0.94 -13.65 4.48
N ASN A 80 0.56 -14.61 3.64
CA ASN A 80 -0.76 -15.24 3.71
C ASN A 80 -0.94 -16.04 5.01
N LEU A 81 0.07 -16.78 5.47
CA LEU A 81 0.02 -17.47 6.76
C LEU A 81 -0.23 -16.49 7.91
N LYS A 82 0.51 -15.38 7.97
CA LYS A 82 0.28 -14.32 8.98
C LYS A 82 -1.11 -13.70 8.86
N LYS A 83 -1.62 -13.53 7.65
CA LYS A 83 -2.97 -13.00 7.40
C LYS A 83 -4.05 -13.97 7.90
N GLU A 84 -3.87 -15.28 7.70
CA GLU A 84 -4.80 -16.28 8.22
C GLU A 84 -4.71 -16.41 9.75
N GLU A 85 -3.51 -16.41 10.33
CA GLU A 85 -3.32 -16.40 11.80
C GLU A 85 -4.03 -15.21 12.46
N THR A 86 -3.91 -14.03 11.87
CA THR A 86 -4.58 -12.82 12.39
C THR A 86 -6.10 -12.88 12.24
N LYS A 87 -6.64 -13.54 11.20
CA LYS A 87 -8.10 -13.80 11.09
C LYS A 87 -8.57 -14.78 12.16
N ILE A 88 -7.85 -15.88 12.37
CA ILE A 88 -8.18 -16.89 13.40
C ILE A 88 -8.15 -16.25 14.80
N LEU A 89 -7.16 -15.40 15.08
CA LEU A 89 -7.07 -14.64 16.34
C LEU A 89 -8.25 -13.68 16.55
N ARG A 90 -8.82 -13.11 15.47
CA ARG A 90 -10.01 -12.25 15.56
C ARG A 90 -11.27 -13.07 15.81
N GLN A 91 -11.46 -14.18 15.08
CA GLN A 91 -12.58 -15.09 15.28
C GLN A 91 -12.62 -15.65 16.71
N LYS A 92 -11.47 -16.09 17.25
CA LYS A 92 -11.38 -16.57 18.64
C LYS A 92 -11.72 -15.50 19.69
N LYS A 93 -11.54 -14.20 19.39
CA LYS A 93 -11.95 -13.10 20.27
C LYS A 93 -13.44 -12.79 20.17
N GLU A 94 -14.04 -13.01 19.02
CA GLU A 94 -15.48 -12.84 18.80
C GLU A 94 -16.26 -14.01 19.44
N ASP A 95 -15.78 -15.24 19.28
CA ASP A 95 -16.41 -16.45 19.85
C ASP A 95 -16.34 -16.52 21.39
N GLY A 96 -15.35 -15.85 22.00
CA GLY A 96 -15.19 -15.79 23.46
C GLY A 96 -16.13 -14.82 24.19
N ASN A 97 -16.93 -14.03 23.45
CA ASN A 97 -17.81 -13.01 24.02
C ASN A 97 -19.31 -13.38 23.97
N THR A 98 -19.66 -14.55 23.46
CA THR A 98 -21.04 -15.06 23.31
C THR A 98 -21.46 -16.09 24.36
N SER A 99 -20.67 -16.30 25.41
CA SER A 99 -20.95 -17.31 26.45
C SER A 99 -20.81 -16.71 27.85
N LYS A 100 -21.62 -15.69 28.15
CA LYS A 100 -22.07 -15.42 29.51
C LYS A 100 -23.59 -15.38 29.54
N ASP A 101 -24.12 -16.26 30.38
CA ASP A 101 -25.46 -16.27 30.99
C ASP A 101 -26.60 -16.89 30.18
N ILE A 102 -26.49 -18.20 29.94
CA ILE A 102 -27.68 -19.07 29.88
C ILE A 102 -27.43 -20.26 30.81
N ALA A 103 -27.90 -20.15 32.05
CA ALA A 103 -28.55 -21.21 32.84
C ALA A 103 -28.46 -20.91 34.35
N SER A 104 -29.57 -20.48 34.95
CA SER A 104 -30.04 -20.96 36.26
C SER A 104 -31.15 -20.05 36.79
N SER A 105 -32.41 -20.43 36.59
CA SER A 105 -33.37 -20.64 37.68
C SER A 105 -34.81 -20.69 37.15
N GLY A 106 -35.48 -21.81 37.42
CA GLY A 106 -36.88 -21.90 37.85
C GLY A 106 -37.97 -21.27 36.98
N TYR A 107 -38.78 -22.14 36.36
CA TYR A 107 -40.12 -21.79 35.89
C TYR A 107 -41.00 -21.32 37.05
N ASP A 108 -41.67 -20.17 36.91
CA ASP A 108 -43.02 -19.96 37.44
C ASP A 108 -43.79 -19.02 36.51
N GLU A 109 -45.06 -19.34 36.32
CA GLU A 109 -45.95 -18.85 35.27
C GLU A 109 -46.74 -17.62 35.76
N HIS A 110 -47.07 -16.71 34.83
CA HIS A 110 -47.92 -15.51 34.97
C HIS A 110 -47.27 -14.20 35.47
N ILE A 111 -47.26 -13.17 34.61
CA ILE A 111 -48.00 -11.90 34.75
C ILE A 111 -47.43 -10.84 33.77
N LYS A 112 -48.23 -10.53 32.74
CA LYS A 112 -48.51 -9.23 32.09
C LYS A 112 -47.39 -8.17 32.00
N ASP A 113 -47.00 -7.90 30.75
CA ASP A 113 -46.97 -6.57 30.11
C ASP A 113 -46.44 -5.40 30.96
N ASN A 114 -45.10 -5.27 31.06
CA ASN A 114 -44.41 -4.18 31.77
C ASN A 114 -43.33 -3.49 30.91
N GLY A 115 -43.49 -3.46 29.58
CA GLY A 115 -42.56 -2.75 28.68
C GLY A 115 -42.55 -1.22 28.86
N GLN A 116 -43.62 -0.64 29.40
CA GLN A 116 -43.78 0.82 29.49
C GLN A 116 -43.19 1.44 30.78
N LEU A 117 -43.01 0.64 31.84
CA LEU A 117 -42.51 1.14 33.15
C LEU A 117 -40.99 1.33 33.18
N MET A 118 -40.23 0.51 32.44
CA MET A 118 -38.77 0.64 32.36
C MET A 118 -38.34 1.85 31.51
N ASP A 119 -39.10 2.16 30.45
CA ASP A 119 -38.83 3.29 29.55
C ASP A 119 -39.05 4.66 30.24
N GLU A 120 -40.01 4.76 31.16
CA GLU A 120 -40.23 5.97 31.96
C GLU A 120 -39.11 6.21 32.99
N GLN A 121 -38.45 5.16 33.48
CA GLN A 121 -37.32 5.28 34.40
C GLN A 121 -36.03 5.70 33.69
N VAL A 122 -35.81 5.23 32.45
CA VAL A 122 -34.64 5.60 31.63
C VAL A 122 -34.67 7.09 31.25
N ARG A 123 -35.84 7.66 30.96
CA ARG A 123 -35.99 9.09 30.62
C ARG A 123 -35.72 10.03 31.79
N LYS A 124 -35.87 9.56 33.04
CA LYS A 124 -35.55 10.34 34.25
C LYS A 124 -34.05 10.31 34.62
N ILE A 125 -33.30 9.33 34.12
CA ILE A 125 -31.88 9.12 34.47
C ILE A 125 -30.92 9.73 33.43
N SER A 126 -31.39 9.98 32.19
CA SER A 126 -30.55 10.55 31.13
C SER A 126 -31.11 11.87 30.58
N PRO A 127 -30.88 13.02 31.25
CA PRO A 127 -30.99 14.29 30.58
C PRO A 127 -29.83 14.34 29.57
N GLY A 128 -30.14 14.23 28.28
CA GLY A 128 -29.16 14.21 27.21
C GLY A 128 -28.10 15.29 27.38
N LEU A 129 -26.82 14.92 27.20
CA LEU A 129 -25.73 15.86 27.33
C LEU A 129 -25.91 17.02 26.32
N PRO A 130 -25.79 18.30 26.76
CA PRO A 130 -25.89 19.43 25.85
C PRO A 130 -24.64 19.48 24.96
N SER A 131 -24.75 18.91 23.76
CA SER A 131 -23.72 18.99 22.72
C SER A 131 -23.74 20.36 22.02
N ALA A 132 -23.50 21.43 22.78
CA ALA A 132 -23.32 22.78 22.26
C ALA A 132 -21.83 23.24 22.27
N LYS A 133 -20.91 22.36 22.70
CA LYS A 133 -19.47 22.66 22.80
C LYS A 133 -18.63 22.05 21.67
N PHE A 134 -19.26 21.39 20.70
CA PHE A 134 -18.62 20.79 19.53
C PHE A 134 -19.08 21.40 18.21
N ASP A 135 -19.53 22.66 18.22
CA ASP A 135 -19.53 23.46 17.00
C ASP A 135 -18.06 23.70 16.61
N THR A 136 -17.52 22.73 15.89
CA THR A 136 -16.28 22.88 15.17
C THR A 136 -16.49 24.05 14.21
N ALA A 137 -15.72 25.11 14.44
CA ALA A 137 -15.66 26.27 13.55
C ALA A 137 -15.63 25.78 12.10
N LYS A 138 -16.65 26.15 11.32
CA LYS A 138 -16.69 25.92 9.87
C LYS A 138 -15.38 26.44 9.29
N LYS A 139 -14.45 25.54 8.98
CA LYS A 139 -13.38 25.83 8.04
C LYS A 139 -14.09 26.17 6.74
N ASN A 140 -13.94 27.42 6.30
CA ASN A 140 -14.32 27.84 4.96
C ASN A 140 -13.77 26.80 3.98
N PRO A 141 -14.60 26.16 3.12
CA PRO A 141 -14.08 25.39 1.99
C PRO A 141 -13.56 26.41 0.98
N GLY A 142 -12.35 26.90 1.24
CA GLY A 142 -11.63 27.78 0.34
C GLY A 142 -11.20 26.98 -0.87
N ARG A 143 -12.07 26.99 -1.89
CA ARG A 143 -11.89 26.49 -3.25
C ARG A 143 -11.48 25.03 -3.36
N ASN A 144 -12.34 24.26 -4.01
CA ASN A 144 -11.90 23.07 -4.73
C ASN A 144 -10.80 23.51 -5.70
N GLU A 145 -9.54 23.41 -5.27
CA GLU A 145 -8.40 23.32 -6.15
C GLU A 145 -8.60 22.02 -6.93
N ILE A 146 -9.40 22.12 -8.00
CA ILE A 146 -9.29 21.19 -9.12
C ILE A 146 -7.82 21.29 -9.49
N LEU A 147 -7.05 20.29 -9.08
CA LEU A 147 -5.62 20.23 -9.29
C LEU A 147 -5.38 20.50 -10.78
N ASP A 148 -4.76 21.63 -11.09
CA ASP A 148 -4.44 22.01 -12.46
C ASP A 148 -3.29 21.11 -12.92
N VAL A 149 -3.65 19.90 -13.37
CA VAL A 149 -2.73 18.84 -13.78
C VAL A 149 -1.79 19.37 -14.85
N ARG A 150 -2.28 20.21 -15.75
CA ARG A 150 -1.51 20.87 -16.80
C ARG A 150 -0.41 21.73 -16.20
N ARG A 151 -0.76 22.65 -15.29
CA ARG A 151 0.22 23.53 -14.63
C ARG A 151 1.26 22.74 -13.82
N ILE A 152 0.84 21.68 -13.15
CA ILE A 152 1.73 20.80 -12.39
C ILE A 152 2.71 20.08 -13.33
N ALA A 153 2.21 19.50 -14.42
CA ALA A 153 3.01 18.78 -15.40
C ALA A 153 4.04 19.70 -16.08
N ILE A 154 3.62 20.89 -16.54
CA ILE A 154 4.54 21.88 -17.13
C ILE A 154 5.63 22.28 -16.12
N GLY A 155 5.24 22.62 -14.88
CA GLY A 155 6.18 23.02 -13.84
C GLY A 155 7.17 21.91 -13.46
N ALA A 156 6.72 20.67 -13.41
CA ALA A 156 7.57 19.51 -13.14
C ALA A 156 8.60 19.27 -14.27
N SER A 157 8.17 19.34 -15.53
CA SER A 157 9.02 19.17 -16.70
C SER A 157 10.10 20.25 -16.79
N ILE A 158 9.72 21.53 -16.61
CA ILE A 158 10.67 22.65 -16.60
C ILE A 158 11.71 22.48 -15.49
N LYS A 159 11.27 22.11 -14.28
CA LYS A 159 12.16 21.91 -13.14
C LYS A 159 13.12 20.74 -13.35
N ALA A 160 12.64 19.63 -13.90
CA ALA A 160 13.47 18.46 -14.20
C ALA A 160 14.55 18.80 -15.23
N LEU A 161 14.17 19.44 -16.35
CA LEU A 161 15.10 19.79 -17.42
C LEU A 161 16.10 20.87 -16.99
N THR A 162 15.68 21.86 -16.19
CA THR A 162 16.59 22.86 -15.62
C THR A 162 17.66 22.21 -14.74
N ASN A 163 17.28 21.23 -13.91
CA ASN A 163 18.22 20.51 -13.05
C ASN A 163 19.20 19.63 -13.84
N VAL A 164 18.73 19.01 -14.93
CA VAL A 164 19.57 18.14 -15.78
C VAL A 164 20.56 18.97 -16.62
N LEU A 165 20.10 20.08 -17.19
CA LEU A 165 20.92 20.92 -18.07
C LEU A 165 21.82 21.91 -17.30
N GLY A 166 21.54 22.13 -16.01
CA GLY A 166 22.28 23.09 -15.18
C GLY A 166 22.13 24.55 -15.63
N ARG A 167 21.14 24.84 -16.49
CA ARG A 167 20.82 26.16 -17.02
C ARG A 167 19.31 26.38 -17.07
N LYS A 168 18.89 27.64 -17.17
CA LYS A 168 17.49 28.00 -17.46
C LYS A 168 17.14 27.61 -18.91
N LEU A 169 15.90 27.17 -19.10
CA LEU A 169 15.32 26.91 -20.43
C LEU A 169 15.03 28.23 -21.16
N SER A 170 15.21 28.25 -22.47
CA SER A 170 14.76 29.37 -23.31
C SER A 170 13.23 29.35 -23.47
N GLU A 171 12.67 30.46 -23.96
CA GLU A 171 11.22 30.57 -24.19
C GLU A 171 10.71 29.55 -25.22
N ASP A 172 11.49 29.30 -26.28
CA ASP A 172 11.17 28.29 -27.30
C ASP A 172 11.12 26.86 -26.72
N GLU A 173 12.06 26.55 -25.81
CA GLU A 173 12.11 25.24 -25.13
C GLU A 173 10.92 25.07 -24.18
N ILE A 174 10.49 26.14 -23.52
CA ILE A 174 9.31 26.12 -22.65
C ILE A 174 8.04 25.89 -23.48
N LEU A 175 7.88 26.59 -24.62
CA LEU A 175 6.75 26.39 -25.52
C LEU A 175 6.66 24.96 -26.06
N ALA A 176 7.80 24.35 -26.40
CA ALA A 176 7.85 22.96 -26.82
C ALA A 176 7.38 22.00 -25.72
N ILE A 177 7.74 22.28 -24.46
CA ILE A 177 7.27 21.51 -23.29
C ILE A 177 5.76 21.66 -23.11
N GLU A 178 5.22 22.87 -23.23
CA GLU A 178 3.78 23.10 -23.12
C GLU A 178 3.00 22.31 -24.17
N GLN A 179 3.43 22.36 -25.43
CA GLN A 179 2.82 21.59 -26.52
C GLN A 179 2.90 20.07 -26.29
N GLN A 180 4.03 19.58 -25.78
CA GLN A 180 4.16 18.16 -25.45
C GLN A 180 3.24 17.77 -24.31
N VAL A 181 3.17 18.56 -23.22
CA VAL A 181 2.28 18.28 -22.09
C VAL A 181 0.82 18.31 -22.54
N ASP A 182 0.44 19.27 -23.39
CA ASP A 182 -0.91 19.38 -23.94
C ASP A 182 -1.26 18.23 -24.89
N ALA A 183 -0.28 17.59 -25.54
CA ALA A 183 -0.51 16.40 -26.36
C ALA A 183 -0.72 15.11 -25.53
N TYR A 184 -0.26 15.08 -24.28
CA TYR A 184 -0.35 13.91 -23.41
C TYR A 184 -1.53 13.95 -22.42
N LEU A 185 -2.13 15.13 -22.20
CA LEU A 185 -3.29 15.34 -21.33
C LEU A 185 -4.59 15.41 -22.12
#